data_AF-A0A925YRV7-F1
#
_entry.id   AF-A0A925YRV7-F1
#
_cell.length_a   1.000
_cell.length_b   1.000
_cell.length_c   1.000
_cell.angle_alpha   90.00
_cell.angle_beta   90.00
_cell.angle_gamma   90.00
#
_symmetry.space_group_name_H-M   'P 1'
#
loop_
_entity.id
_entity.type
_entity.pdbx_description
1 polymer ?
#
loop_
_entity_poly.entity_id
_entity_poly.type
_entity_poly.pdbx_seq_one_letter_code
_entity_poly.pdbx_strand_id
1 'polypeptide(L)'
;RRLDPHIFPRKQQTAASLNFPEEHLAVVREGMDLVVNGAGTAVRSRLPLEGITMAGKTGTAQVRKISGSQRGQSGEWKFRDHGLFVCFAPVEQPRYAAAVVIEHGLGGARAAAPVAKDFLTYLYDPAKAMEALEALEASWGGDINARMNADRARWKLSHEPVVPVPPPPAGAAIPQTPVAGDAD
;
A
#
# COMPACT_ATOMS: atom_id res chain seq x y z
N ARG A 1 28.29 2.03 10.38
CA ARG A 1 28.88 3.32 9.94
C ARG A 1 27.77 4.38 9.87
N ARG A 2 28.07 5.65 10.10
CA ARG A 2 27.12 6.78 10.02
C ARG A 2 26.94 7.17 8.56
N LEU A 3 25.70 7.09 8.09
CA LEU A 3 25.30 7.54 6.76
C LEU A 3 24.43 8.79 6.93
N ASP A 4 24.74 9.84 6.18
CA ASP A 4 23.89 11.03 6.10
C ASP A 4 23.06 10.94 4.80
N PRO A 5 21.73 10.76 4.89
CA PRO A 5 20.88 10.61 3.72
C PRO A 5 20.84 11.91 2.90
N HIS A 6 20.82 11.76 1.59
CA HIS A 6 20.78 12.87 0.64
C HIS A 6 19.92 12.49 -0.57
N ILE A 7 19.17 13.48 -1.09
CA ILE A 7 18.30 13.28 -2.25
C ILE A 7 19.08 13.47 -3.56
N PHE A 8 19.96 14.46 -3.60
CA PHE A 8 20.76 14.76 -4.79
C PHE A 8 22.06 13.98 -4.81
N PRO A 9 22.52 13.49 -5.98
CA PRO A 9 23.76 12.76 -6.09
C PRO A 9 24.92 13.53 -5.45
N ARG A 10 25.58 12.90 -4.48
CA ARG A 10 26.80 13.42 -3.86
C ARG A 10 27.94 12.45 -4.14
N LYS A 11 29.16 12.98 -4.22
CA LYS A 11 30.36 12.14 -4.26
C LYS A 11 30.34 11.21 -3.05
N GLN A 12 30.48 9.92 -3.29
CA GLN A 12 30.40 8.89 -2.26
C GLN A 12 31.52 9.13 -1.23
N GLN A 13 31.13 9.42 0.00
CA GLN A 13 32.06 9.64 1.11
C GLN A 13 32.13 8.38 1.97
N THR A 14 33.33 8.08 2.46
CA THR A 14 33.52 6.98 3.42
C THR A 14 32.73 7.30 4.69
N ALA A 15 31.74 6.47 4.99
CA ALA A 15 30.88 6.64 6.14
C ALA A 15 31.68 6.48 7.45
N ALA A 16 31.56 7.44 8.37
CA ALA A 16 32.27 7.41 9.64
C ALA A 16 31.89 6.18 10.49
N SER A 17 32.79 5.70 11.34
CA SER A 17 32.43 4.62 12.28
C SER A 17 31.33 5.09 13.25
N LEU A 18 30.48 4.16 13.70
CA LEU A 18 29.52 4.41 14.78
C LEU A 18 30.12 4.10 16.17
N ASN A 19 31.38 3.67 16.22
CA ASN A 19 32.07 3.25 17.45
C ASN A 19 31.38 2.10 18.20
N PHE A 20 30.70 1.21 17.46
CA PHE A 20 30.20 -0.06 18.00
C PHE A 20 31.14 -1.20 17.62
N PRO A 21 31.41 -2.16 18.53
CA PRO A 21 32.10 -3.40 18.19
C PRO A 21 31.38 -4.16 17.08
N GLU A 22 32.13 -4.73 16.14
CA GLU A 22 31.54 -5.46 15.01
C GLU A 22 30.79 -6.71 15.48
N GLU A 23 31.25 -7.35 16.57
CA GLU A 23 30.55 -8.48 17.19
C GLU A 23 29.12 -8.14 17.63
N HIS A 24 28.89 -6.94 18.17
CA HIS A 24 27.56 -6.50 18.60
C HIS A 24 26.66 -6.26 17.39
N LEU A 25 27.20 -5.67 16.33
CA LEU A 25 26.47 -5.47 15.09
C LEU A 25 26.13 -6.80 14.41
N ALA A 26 27.02 -7.80 14.49
CA ALA A 26 26.78 -9.13 13.97
C ALA A 26 25.58 -9.80 14.68
N VAL A 27 25.53 -9.77 16.01
CA VAL A 27 24.41 -10.31 16.79
C VAL A 27 23.08 -9.61 16.43
N VAL A 28 23.10 -8.29 16.27
CA VAL A 28 21.89 -7.55 15.86
C VAL A 28 21.43 -7.95 14.46
N ARG A 29 22.35 -8.06 13.50
CA ARG A 29 22.03 -8.49 12.12
C ARG A 29 21.50 -9.91 12.09
N GLU A 30 22.08 -10.83 12.84
CA GLU A 30 21.59 -12.20 13.00
C GLU A 30 20.17 -12.21 13.59
N GLY A 31 19.93 -11.45 14.66
CA GLY A 31 18.58 -11.33 15.23
C GLY A 31 17.55 -10.79 14.23
N MET A 32 17.94 -9.81 13.42
CA MET A 32 17.09 -9.27 12.34
C MET A 32 16.88 -10.27 11.20
N ASP A 33 17.88 -11.10 10.89
CA ASP A 33 17.77 -12.17 9.90
C ASP A 33 16.76 -13.23 10.36
N LEU A 34 16.87 -13.68 11.61
CA LEU A 34 15.96 -14.67 12.20
C LEU A 34 14.49 -14.21 12.27
N VAL A 35 14.23 -12.89 12.26
CA VAL A 35 12.86 -12.34 12.18
C VAL A 35 12.15 -12.75 10.88
N VAL A 36 12.90 -12.86 9.77
CA VAL A 36 12.38 -13.14 8.43
C VAL A 36 12.71 -14.56 7.99
N ASN A 37 13.94 -15.01 8.19
CA ASN A 37 14.46 -16.28 7.68
C ASN A 37 14.44 -17.40 8.73
N GLY A 38 14.34 -17.07 10.01
CA GLY A 38 14.18 -18.04 11.12
C GLY A 38 12.72 -18.36 11.45
N ALA A 39 12.44 -18.58 12.74
CA ALA A 39 11.08 -18.79 13.30
C ALA A 39 10.45 -17.47 13.79
N GLY A 40 10.79 -16.36 13.13
CA GLY A 40 10.43 -15.01 13.57
C GLY A 40 9.03 -14.54 13.19
N THR A 41 8.79 -13.24 13.41
CA THR A 41 7.46 -12.63 13.22
C THR A 41 7.11 -12.31 11.76
N ALA A 42 8.10 -12.20 10.86
CA ALA A 42 7.92 -11.76 9.48
C ALA A 42 8.23 -12.85 8.45
N VAL A 43 8.14 -14.13 8.85
CA VAL A 43 8.49 -15.30 8.00
C VAL A 43 7.75 -15.34 6.67
N ARG A 44 6.51 -14.85 6.63
CA ARG A 44 5.72 -14.78 5.39
C ARG A 44 6.22 -13.75 4.38
N SER A 45 7.14 -12.88 4.80
CA SER A 45 7.69 -11.79 3.97
C SER A 45 9.07 -12.10 3.40
N ARG A 46 9.56 -13.35 3.49
CA ARG A 46 10.83 -13.76 2.83
C ARG A 46 10.84 -13.33 1.36
N LEU A 47 12.01 -12.86 0.90
CA LEU A 47 12.17 -12.48 -0.51
C LEU A 47 12.04 -13.72 -1.39
N PRO A 48 11.29 -13.65 -2.51
CA PRO A 48 11.13 -14.76 -3.45
C PRO A 48 12.32 -14.80 -4.44
N LEU A 49 13.54 -14.60 -3.96
CA LEU A 49 14.76 -14.44 -4.76
C LEU A 49 15.80 -15.49 -4.36
N GLU A 50 16.45 -16.09 -5.35
CA GLU A 50 17.55 -17.02 -5.09
C GLU A 50 18.82 -16.26 -4.67
N GLY A 51 19.46 -16.72 -3.60
CA GLY A 51 20.71 -16.13 -3.11
C GLY A 51 20.59 -14.73 -2.48
N ILE A 52 19.39 -14.15 -2.43
CA ILE A 52 19.14 -12.82 -1.87
C ILE A 52 18.12 -12.92 -0.73
N THR A 53 18.60 -12.77 0.50
CA THR A 53 17.78 -12.73 1.71
C THR A 53 17.66 -11.30 2.24
N MET A 54 16.59 -11.03 2.99
CA MET A 54 16.46 -9.77 3.75
C MET A 54 16.42 -10.05 5.26
N ALA A 55 16.93 -9.10 6.03
CA ALA A 55 16.81 -9.06 7.48
C ALA A 55 15.98 -7.84 7.89
N GLY A 56 15.20 -7.94 8.97
CA GLY A 56 14.36 -6.81 9.38
C GLY A 56 13.79 -6.94 10.78
N LYS A 57 13.02 -5.92 11.16
CA LYS A 57 12.31 -5.89 12.45
C LYS A 57 10.93 -5.30 12.29
N THR A 58 9.97 -6.00 12.88
CA THR A 58 8.56 -5.58 12.96
C THR A 58 8.34 -4.64 14.15
N GLY A 59 7.46 -3.67 13.94
CA GLY A 59 6.96 -2.77 14.95
C GLY A 59 5.46 -2.51 14.80
N THR A 60 4.87 -2.02 15.88
CA THR A 60 3.49 -1.55 15.96
C THR A 60 3.51 -0.24 16.74
N ALA A 61 3.04 0.86 16.14
CA ALA A 61 2.92 2.15 16.84
C ALA A 61 1.47 2.41 17.22
N GLN A 62 1.24 2.64 18.51
CA GLN A 62 -0.09 2.85 19.05
C GLN A 62 -0.54 4.29 18.82
N VAL A 63 -1.79 4.47 18.38
CA VAL A 63 -2.36 5.81 18.07
C VAL A 63 -2.95 6.49 19.31
N ARG A 64 -3.25 5.72 20.37
CA ARG A 64 -3.81 6.23 21.64
C ARG A 64 -3.35 5.38 22.83
N LYS A 65 -3.50 5.93 24.04
CA LYS A 65 -3.38 5.11 25.27
C LYS A 65 -4.42 4.00 25.23
N ILE A 66 -3.95 2.75 25.40
CA ILE A 66 -4.82 1.60 25.57
C ILE A 66 -5.52 1.74 26.93
N SER A 67 -6.84 1.94 26.92
CA SER A 67 -7.68 1.85 28.12
C SER A 67 -8.47 0.55 28.05
N GLY A 68 -8.28 -0.34 29.03
CA GLY A 68 -8.97 -1.63 29.12
C GLY A 68 -8.50 -2.68 28.10
N SER A 69 -9.39 -3.64 27.77
CA SER A 69 -9.09 -4.80 26.92
C SER A 69 -9.08 -4.51 25.41
N GLN A 70 -9.42 -3.29 24.99
CA GLN A 70 -9.39 -2.89 23.59
C GLN A 70 -7.95 -2.56 23.16
N ARG A 71 -7.20 -3.60 22.81
CA ARG A 71 -5.95 -3.45 22.05
C ARG A 71 -6.26 -2.73 20.73
N GLY A 72 -5.36 -1.89 20.22
CA GLY A 72 -5.50 -1.12 18.98
C GLY A 72 -5.60 -1.94 17.69
N GLN A 73 -6.03 -3.21 17.80
CA GLN A 73 -6.30 -4.09 16.68
C GLN A 73 -7.79 -4.16 16.30
N SER A 74 -8.70 -3.61 17.11
CA SER A 74 -10.14 -3.63 16.87
C SER A 74 -10.78 -2.25 17.04
N GLY A 75 -11.96 -2.07 16.44
CA GLY A 75 -12.72 -0.81 16.47
C GLY A 75 -12.58 0.04 15.20
N GLU A 76 -12.96 1.32 15.33
CA GLU A 76 -12.91 2.31 14.23
C GLU A 76 -11.50 2.39 13.63
N TRP A 77 -11.41 2.52 12.31
CA TRP A 77 -10.16 2.48 11.57
C TRP A 77 -9.11 3.48 12.10
N LYS A 78 -9.52 4.72 12.37
CA LYS A 78 -8.66 5.78 12.92
C LYS A 78 -8.01 5.45 14.28
N PHE A 79 -8.51 4.45 15.00
CA PHE A 79 -7.96 4.01 16.30
C PHE A 79 -7.11 2.75 16.19
N ARG A 80 -6.91 2.21 14.97
CA ARG A 80 -6.04 1.07 14.76
C ARG A 80 -4.59 1.48 14.80
N ASP A 81 -3.75 0.62 15.37
CA ASP A 81 -2.32 0.83 15.44
C ASP A 81 -1.70 0.90 14.03
N HIS A 82 -0.58 1.59 13.90
CA HIS A 82 0.22 1.62 12.68
C HIS A 82 1.10 0.38 12.58
N GLY A 83 1.28 -0.14 11.37
CA GLY A 83 2.24 -1.21 11.10
C GLY A 83 3.59 -0.64 10.67
N LEU A 84 4.68 -1.08 11.29
CA LEU A 84 6.03 -0.64 10.96
C LEU A 84 6.93 -1.82 10.61
N PHE A 85 7.78 -1.64 9.61
CA PHE A 85 8.84 -2.59 9.31
C PHE A 85 10.09 -1.86 8.82
N VAL A 86 11.23 -2.18 9.40
CA VAL A 86 12.55 -1.72 8.93
C VAL A 86 13.36 -2.92 8.49
N CYS A 87 14.05 -2.82 7.37
CA CYS A 87 14.81 -3.94 6.81
C CYS A 87 15.96 -3.50 5.92
N PHE A 88 16.83 -4.45 5.60
CA PHE A 88 17.88 -4.31 4.60
C PHE A 88 18.09 -5.62 3.83
N ALA A 89 18.64 -5.51 2.62
CA ALA A 89 18.98 -6.64 1.76
C ALA A 89 20.17 -6.32 0.81
N PRO A 90 20.99 -7.33 0.45
CA PRO A 90 21.00 -8.69 0.98
C PRO A 90 21.54 -8.73 2.42
N VAL A 91 21.33 -9.81 3.17
CA VAL A 91 21.82 -9.92 4.56
C VAL A 91 23.35 -9.86 4.62
N GLU A 92 24.03 -10.60 3.73
CA GLU A 92 25.50 -10.72 3.72
C GLU A 92 26.22 -9.44 3.30
N GLN A 93 25.67 -8.71 2.33
CA GLN A 93 26.27 -7.48 1.81
C GLN A 93 25.22 -6.37 1.60
N PRO A 94 24.69 -5.77 2.68
CA PRO A 94 23.55 -4.86 2.61
C PRO A 94 23.76 -3.71 1.62
N ARG A 95 22.86 -3.64 0.62
CA ARG A 95 22.89 -2.62 -0.44
C ARG A 95 21.71 -1.67 -0.36
N TYR A 96 20.52 -2.19 -0.07
CA TYR A 96 19.30 -1.41 0.09
C TYR A 96 18.78 -1.55 1.51
N ALA A 97 18.29 -0.44 2.07
CA ALA A 97 17.57 -0.40 3.32
C ALA A 97 16.21 0.28 3.10
N ALA A 98 15.18 -0.19 3.80
CA ALA A 98 13.83 0.36 3.71
C ALA A 98 13.22 0.50 5.10
N ALA A 99 12.38 1.53 5.24
CA ALA A 99 11.50 1.73 6.38
C ALA A 99 10.09 1.95 5.84
N VAL A 100 9.16 1.07 6.22
CA VAL A 100 7.77 1.10 5.77
C VAL A 100 6.88 1.37 6.96
N VAL A 101 5.99 2.34 6.80
CA VAL A 101 4.94 2.68 7.75
C VAL A 101 3.61 2.56 7.03
N ILE A 102 2.71 1.74 7.58
CA ILE A 102 1.33 1.62 7.13
C ILE A 102 0.45 2.17 8.24
N GLU A 103 -0.10 3.36 8.00
CA GLU A 103 -1.05 3.99 8.93
C GLU A 103 -2.26 3.09 9.12
N HIS A 104 -2.67 2.96 10.37
CA HIS A 104 -3.78 2.10 10.80
C HIS A 104 -3.70 0.64 10.30
N GLY A 105 -2.48 0.17 9.98
CA GLY A 105 -2.18 -1.15 9.43
C GLY A 105 -2.10 -2.29 10.45
N LEU A 106 -2.51 -2.06 11.71
CA LEU A 106 -2.55 -3.01 12.84
C LEU A 106 -1.16 -3.50 13.32
N GLY A 107 -0.33 -4.06 12.45
CA GLY A 107 0.97 -4.57 12.84
C GLY A 107 1.94 -4.77 11.68
N GLY A 108 3.22 -4.54 11.98
CA GLY A 108 4.31 -4.55 11.01
C GLY A 108 4.40 -5.83 10.18
N ALA A 109 4.28 -6.99 10.82
CA ALA A 109 4.36 -8.29 10.14
C ALA A 109 3.24 -8.51 9.10
N ARG A 110 2.05 -7.94 9.33
CA ARG A 110 0.87 -8.16 8.47
C ARG A 110 0.75 -7.12 7.37
N ALA A 111 1.15 -5.89 7.64
CA ALA A 111 0.94 -4.77 6.73
C ALA A 111 2.23 -4.22 6.11
N ALA A 112 3.26 -3.94 6.91
CA ALA A 112 4.45 -3.25 6.44
C ALA A 112 5.52 -4.18 5.83
N ALA A 113 5.71 -5.37 6.41
CA ALA A 113 6.69 -6.35 5.93
C ALA A 113 6.39 -6.89 4.52
N PRO A 114 5.12 -7.19 4.14
CA PRO A 114 4.80 -7.56 2.76
C PRO A 114 5.13 -6.46 1.74
N VAL A 115 4.83 -5.19 2.06
CA VAL A 115 5.15 -4.06 1.19
C VAL A 115 6.66 -3.91 1.00
N ALA A 116 7.45 -4.09 2.08
CA ALA A 116 8.90 -4.08 1.99
C ALA A 116 9.44 -5.24 1.12
N LYS A 117 8.85 -6.43 1.22
CA LYS A 117 9.17 -7.58 0.36
C LYS A 117 8.95 -7.22 -1.11
N ASP A 118 7.80 -6.67 -1.47
CA ASP A 118 7.47 -6.36 -2.86
C ASP A 118 8.42 -5.29 -3.44
N PHE A 119 8.67 -4.23 -2.68
CA PHE A 119 9.61 -3.17 -3.07
C PHE A 119 11.05 -3.70 -3.24
N LEU A 120 11.56 -4.47 -2.28
CA LEU A 120 12.90 -5.04 -2.39
C LEU A 120 12.99 -6.07 -3.52
N THR A 121 11.93 -6.85 -3.76
CA THR A 121 11.86 -7.75 -4.91
C THR A 121 12.00 -6.95 -6.20
N TYR A 122 11.27 -5.84 -6.35
CA TYR A 122 11.36 -4.98 -7.53
C TYR A 122 12.77 -4.41 -7.76
N LEU A 123 13.48 -4.02 -6.70
CA LEU A 123 14.84 -3.48 -6.83
C LEU A 123 15.89 -4.50 -7.31
N TYR A 124 15.63 -5.79 -7.14
CA TYR A 124 16.55 -6.86 -7.57
C TYR A 124 16.05 -7.61 -8.82
N ASP A 125 14.75 -7.79 -8.95
CA ASP A 125 14.08 -8.47 -10.05
C ASP A 125 12.72 -7.80 -10.34
N PRO A 126 12.73 -6.74 -11.18
CA PRO A 126 11.51 -6.02 -11.54
C PRO A 126 10.47 -6.94 -12.18
N ALA A 127 10.88 -7.90 -13.01
CA ALA A 127 9.94 -8.77 -13.72
C ALA A 127 9.13 -9.64 -12.75
N LYS A 128 9.82 -10.29 -11.79
CA LYS A 128 9.15 -11.09 -10.75
C LYS A 128 8.25 -10.25 -9.84
N ALA A 129 8.65 -9.03 -9.51
CA ALA A 129 7.82 -8.13 -8.72
C ALA A 129 6.55 -7.70 -9.47
N MET A 130 6.67 -7.40 -10.77
CA MET A 130 5.53 -7.05 -11.61
C MET A 130 4.56 -8.21 -11.79
N GLU A 131 5.05 -9.45 -11.96
CA GLU A 131 4.20 -10.65 -12.02
C GLU A 131 3.32 -10.79 -10.76
N ALA A 132 3.90 -10.58 -9.57
CA ALA A 132 3.16 -10.61 -8.32
C ALA A 132 2.12 -9.47 -8.22
N LEU A 133 2.45 -8.27 -8.72
CA LEU A 133 1.54 -7.14 -8.75
C LEU A 133 0.36 -7.40 -9.71
N GLU A 134 0.61 -7.89 -10.91
CA GLU A 134 -0.42 -8.19 -11.90
C GLU A 134 -1.44 -9.20 -11.36
N ALA A 135 -0.97 -10.23 -10.64
CA ALA A 135 -1.84 -11.19 -9.96
C ALA A 135 -2.73 -10.54 -8.88
N LEU A 136 -2.20 -9.58 -8.12
CA LEU A 136 -2.98 -8.80 -7.15
C LEU A 136 -3.99 -7.87 -7.83
N GLU A 137 -3.58 -7.18 -8.90
CA GLU A 137 -4.44 -6.26 -9.64
C GLU A 137 -5.64 -6.97 -10.27
N ALA A 138 -5.44 -8.19 -10.77
CA ALA A 138 -6.55 -9.03 -11.23
C ALA A 138 -7.61 -9.23 -10.14
N SER A 139 -7.20 -9.42 -8.88
CA SER A 139 -8.13 -9.55 -7.74
C SER A 139 -8.84 -8.24 -7.36
N TRP A 140 -8.30 -7.10 -7.79
CA TRP A 140 -8.83 -5.77 -7.48
C TRP A 140 -9.71 -5.18 -8.60
N GLY A 141 -9.95 -5.93 -9.67
CA GLY A 141 -10.74 -5.47 -10.82
C GLY A 141 -9.91 -4.84 -11.93
N GLY A 142 -8.65 -5.29 -12.10
CA GLY A 142 -7.73 -4.80 -13.12
C GLY A 142 -6.72 -3.79 -12.58
N ASP A 143 -5.89 -3.22 -13.44
CA ASP A 143 -4.84 -2.26 -13.07
C ASP A 143 -5.40 -0.93 -12.53
N ILE A 144 -4.52 -0.06 -12.03
CA ILE A 144 -4.93 1.26 -11.51
C ILE A 144 -5.70 2.08 -12.55
N ASN A 145 -5.32 2.02 -13.83
CA ASN A 145 -5.99 2.78 -14.89
C ASN A 145 -7.41 2.27 -15.14
N ALA A 146 -7.61 0.96 -15.17
CA ALA A 146 -8.91 0.31 -15.32
C ALA A 146 -9.83 0.72 -14.15
N ARG A 147 -9.34 0.64 -12.91
CA ARG A 147 -10.12 1.02 -11.72
C ARG A 147 -10.49 2.51 -11.73
N MET A 148 -9.53 3.39 -12.01
CA MET A 148 -9.78 4.83 -12.12
C MET A 148 -10.77 5.18 -13.25
N ASN A 149 -10.68 4.51 -14.39
CA ASN A 149 -11.61 4.69 -15.50
C ASN A 149 -13.03 4.23 -15.14
N ALA A 150 -13.17 3.10 -14.45
CA ALA A 150 -14.45 2.60 -13.96
C ALA A 150 -15.09 3.56 -12.94
N ASP A 151 -14.32 4.06 -11.98
CA ASP A 151 -14.79 5.04 -11.01
C ASP A 151 -15.20 6.35 -11.67
N ARG A 152 -14.41 6.83 -12.64
CA ARG A 152 -14.77 8.01 -13.44
C ARG A 152 -16.06 7.81 -14.22
N ALA A 153 -16.31 6.62 -14.77
CA ALA A 153 -17.56 6.31 -15.48
C ALA A 153 -18.77 6.31 -14.53
N ARG A 154 -18.63 5.73 -13.33
CA ARG A 154 -19.66 5.76 -12.27
C ARG A 154 -19.98 7.18 -11.80
N TRP A 155 -18.95 8.01 -11.64
CA TRP A 155 -19.13 9.41 -11.28
C TRP A 155 -19.92 10.16 -12.35
N LYS A 156 -19.58 9.98 -13.64
CA LYS A 156 -20.31 10.62 -14.74
C LYS A 156 -21.79 10.24 -14.75
N LEU A 157 -22.13 8.97 -14.57
CA LEU A 157 -23.53 8.51 -14.54
C LEU A 157 -24.34 9.09 -13.37
N SER A 158 -23.70 9.37 -12.23
CA SER A 158 -24.36 9.93 -11.04
C SER A 158 -24.39 11.47 -11.01
N HIS A 159 -23.64 12.12 -11.90
CA HIS A 159 -23.50 13.58 -11.95
C HIS A 159 -23.79 14.14 -13.35
N GLU A 160 -24.44 13.37 -14.22
CA GLU A 160 -24.84 13.85 -15.54
C GLU A 160 -25.87 14.97 -15.34
N PRO A 161 -25.59 16.21 -15.80
CA PRO A 161 -26.56 17.28 -15.68
C PRO A 161 -27.79 16.91 -16.52
N VAL A 162 -28.98 16.95 -15.90
CA VAL A 162 -30.23 16.93 -16.65
C VAL A 162 -30.21 18.16 -17.55
N VAL A 163 -29.95 17.94 -18.84
CA VAL A 163 -30.09 18.99 -19.84
C VAL A 163 -31.58 19.37 -19.82
N PRO A 164 -31.95 20.63 -19.52
CA PRO A 164 -33.35 21.03 -19.60
C PRO A 164 -33.81 20.78 -21.03
N VAL A 165 -34.83 19.94 -21.21
CA VAL A 165 -35.49 19.81 -22.51
C VAL A 165 -35.99 21.21 -22.87
N PRO A 166 -35.56 21.81 -24.00
CA PRO A 166 -36.05 23.11 -24.39
C PRO A 166 -37.58 23.04 -24.50
N PRO A 167 -38.31 24.09 -24.06
CA PRO A 167 -39.76 24.10 -24.16
C PRO A 167 -40.17 23.86 -25.62
N PRO A 168 -41.27 23.13 -25.87
CA PRO A 168 -41.75 22.92 -27.22
C PRO A 168 -41.95 24.29 -27.91
N PRO A 169 -41.66 24.39 -29.22
CA PRO A 169 -41.78 25.65 -29.94
C PRO A 169 -43.21 26.21 -29.79
N ALA A 170 -43.30 27.50 -29.47
CA ALA A 170 -44.57 28.19 -29.39
C ALA A 170 -45.32 28.06 -30.73
N GLY A 171 -46.38 27.26 -30.76
CA GLY A 171 -47.19 27.03 -31.97
C GLY A 171 -47.50 25.57 -32.31
N ALA A 172 -46.98 24.58 -31.58
CA ALA A 172 -47.45 23.20 -31.76
C ALA A 172 -48.89 23.06 -31.22
N ALA A 173 -49.87 23.06 -32.13
CA ALA A 173 -51.27 22.85 -31.81
C ALA A 173 -51.46 21.51 -31.08
N ILE A 174 -52.13 21.56 -29.93
CA ILE A 174 -52.62 20.35 -29.25
C ILE A 174 -53.64 19.70 -30.20
N PRO A 175 -53.49 18.42 -30.60
CA PRO A 175 -54.53 17.74 -31.34
C PRO A 175 -55.78 17.68 -30.46
N GLN A 176 -56.85 18.36 -30.88
CA GLN A 176 -58.12 18.27 -30.19
C GLN A 176 -58.75 16.92 -30.48
N THR A 177 -58.96 16.14 -29.43
CA THR A 177 -59.74 14.90 -29.48
C THR A 177 -61.19 15.26 -29.82
N PRO A 178 -61.87 14.58 -30.77
CA PRO A 178 -63.27 14.84 -31.02
C PRO A 178 -64.08 14.42 -29.80
N VAL A 179 -64.93 15.32 -29.31
CA VAL A 179 -65.94 15.00 -28.29
C VAL A 179 -66.99 14.11 -28.97
N ALA A 180 -67.11 12.88 -28.50
CA ALA A 180 -68.20 12.00 -28.90
C ALA A 180 -69.51 12.62 -28.42
N GLY A 181 -70.39 12.99 -29.35
CA GLY A 181 -71.75 13.41 -29.04
C GLY A 181 -72.59 12.21 -28.63
N ASP A 182 -73.24 12.34 -27.48
CA ASP A 182 -74.33 11.46 -27.04
C ASP A 182 -75.50 11.53 -28.04
N ALA A 183 -76.02 10.37 -28.42
CA ALA A 183 -77.34 10.23 -29.03
C ALA A 183 -77.99 8.94 -28.48
N ASP A 184 -78.99 9.17 -27.62
CA ASP A 184 -80.12 8.32 -27.18
C ASP A 184 -79.95 6.82 -26.94
#